data_AF-A0A258DT55-F1
#
_entry.id   AF-A0A258DT55-F1
#
_cell.length_a   1.000
_cell.length_b   1.000
_cell.length_c   1.000
_cell.angle_alpha   90.00
_cell.angle_beta   90.00
_cell.angle_gamma   90.00
#
_symmetry.space_group_name_H-M   'P 1'
#
loop_
_entity.id
_entity.type
_entity.pdbx_description
1 polymer ?
#
loop_
_entity_poly.entity_id
_entity_poly.type
_entity_poly.pdbx_seq_one_letter_code
_entity_poly.pdbx_strand_id
1 'polypeptide(L)'
;MALVSCTYGKSRVRVLRVHKEGAHHAVRELTVQAMLEGEFAGAFVAADNSLMVSTDTVKNVVNIVAGDYPGLDTEAFCAKVAERLLESYPQVATATVTGEETKWTRLNVAGAPHPHSFVLDGNGRPFATVVATRAGTGFARDTTSGIS
;
A
#
# COMPACT_ATOMS: atom_id res chain seq x y z
N MET A 1 -5.59 -28.10 -18.19
CA MET A 1 -5.87 -27.80 -16.76
C MET A 1 -6.48 -26.40 -16.73
N ALA A 2 -7.66 -26.21 -16.13
CA ALA A 2 -8.34 -24.92 -16.11
C ALA A 2 -7.78 -24.02 -15.00
N LEU A 3 -7.55 -22.74 -15.31
CA LEU A 3 -7.10 -21.76 -14.33
C LEU A 3 -8.29 -21.35 -13.45
N VAL A 4 -8.20 -21.60 -12.13
CA VAL A 4 -9.27 -21.31 -11.17
C VAL A 4 -9.20 -19.86 -10.67
N SER A 5 -8.00 -19.36 -10.41
CA SER A 5 -7.72 -17.97 -10.06
C SER A 5 -6.33 -17.57 -10.51
N CYS A 6 -6.07 -16.27 -10.68
CA CYS A 6 -4.74 -15.74 -10.90
C CYS A 6 -4.56 -14.39 -10.21
N THR A 7 -3.48 -14.29 -9.44
CA THR A 7 -3.13 -13.10 -8.69
C THR A 7 -1.62 -12.91 -8.78
N TYR A 8 -1.17 -11.69 -8.99
CA TYR A 8 0.25 -11.35 -8.97
C TYR A 8 0.46 -9.91 -8.50
N GLY A 9 1.69 -9.52 -8.19
CA GLY A 9 1.94 -8.16 -7.77
C GLY A 9 3.35 -7.94 -7.23
N LYS A 10 3.48 -6.97 -6.33
CA LYS A 10 4.74 -6.63 -5.68
C LYS A 10 4.59 -6.68 -4.16
N SER A 11 5.59 -7.27 -3.51
CA SER A 11 5.68 -7.35 -2.05
C SER A 11 6.96 -6.66 -1.58
N ARG A 12 7.02 -6.37 -0.27
CA ARG A 12 8.18 -5.75 0.41
C ARG A 12 8.61 -4.40 -0.16
N VAL A 13 7.64 -3.60 -0.62
CA VAL A 13 7.91 -2.21 -1.02
C VAL A 13 7.97 -1.36 0.24
N ARG A 14 9.17 -0.92 0.64
CA ARG A 14 9.37 -0.09 1.84
C ARG A 14 9.26 1.38 1.50
N VAL A 15 8.41 2.11 2.23
CA VAL A 15 8.25 3.55 2.11
C VAL A 15 8.28 4.22 3.48
N LEU A 16 9.11 5.25 3.62
CA LEU A 16 9.08 6.17 4.77
C LEU A 16 8.47 7.48 4.30
N ARG A 17 7.33 7.85 4.86
CA ARG A 17 6.62 9.09 4.57
C ARG A 17 6.85 10.08 5.70
N VAL A 18 7.13 11.34 5.36
CA VAL A 18 7.38 12.42 6.32
C VAL A 18 6.37 13.54 6.06
N HIS A 19 5.45 13.74 7.00
CA HIS A 19 4.54 14.88 7.02
C HIS A 19 5.16 16.00 7.85
N LYS A 20 5.26 17.21 7.29
CA LYS A 20 5.96 18.35 7.92
C LYS A 20 4.97 19.47 8.26
N GLU A 21 4.90 19.82 9.53
CA GLU A 21 4.15 20.95 10.06
C GLU A 21 5.12 21.91 10.77
N GLY A 22 5.69 22.84 10.00
CA GLY A 22 6.76 23.71 10.49
C GLY A 22 7.98 22.89 10.96
N ALA A 23 8.41 23.09 12.21
CA ALA A 23 9.49 22.32 12.82
C ALA A 23 9.05 20.89 13.24
N HIS A 24 7.75 20.66 13.40
CA HIS A 24 7.24 19.36 13.83
C HIS A 24 7.06 18.44 12.63
N HIS A 25 7.80 17.33 12.62
CA HIS A 25 7.65 16.29 11.61
C HIS A 25 6.89 15.10 12.20
N ALA A 26 6.03 14.46 11.43
CA ALA A 26 5.47 13.15 11.70
C ALA A 26 5.98 12.16 10.65
N VAL A 27 6.29 10.94 11.08
CA VAL A 27 6.82 9.90 10.19
C VAL A 27 5.94 8.67 10.25
N ARG A 28 5.76 8.02 9.10
CA ARG A 28 5.14 6.69 9.00
C ARG A 28 5.94 5.86 8.03
N GLU A 29 6.42 4.71 8.49
CA GLU A 29 7.14 3.75 7.65
C GLU A 29 6.29 2.52 7.45
N LEU A 30 6.09 2.12 6.19
CA LEU A 30 5.30 0.96 5.83
C LEU A 30 6.14 -0.01 4.97
N THR A 31 5.92 -1.30 5.20
CA THR A 31 6.24 -2.37 4.24
C THR A 31 4.94 -2.73 3.52
N VAL A 32 4.88 -2.48 2.22
CA VAL A 32 3.66 -2.59 1.42
C VAL A 32 3.73 -3.81 0.51
N GLN A 33 2.62 -4.54 0.45
CA GLN A 33 2.32 -5.57 -0.53
C GLN A 33 1.08 -5.15 -1.32
N ALA A 34 1.15 -5.18 -2.64
CA ALA A 34 0.03 -4.90 -3.53
C ALA A 34 -0.12 -6.05 -4.53
N MET A 35 -1.30 -6.66 -4.53
CA MET A 35 -1.66 -7.82 -5.34
C MET A 35 -2.85 -7.47 -6.24
N LEU A 36 -2.80 -7.92 -7.49
CA LEU A 36 -3.76 -7.60 -8.54
C LEU A 36 -4.44 -8.86 -9.06
N GLU A 37 -5.75 -8.78 -9.26
CA GLU A 37 -6.57 -9.77 -9.94
C GLU A 37 -7.34 -9.10 -11.08
N GLY A 38 -7.58 -9.82 -12.17
CA GLY A 38 -8.15 -9.24 -13.39
C GLY A 38 -7.93 -10.11 -14.62
N GLU A 39 -7.92 -9.48 -15.80
CA GLU A 39 -7.77 -10.16 -17.09
C GLU A 39 -6.30 -10.54 -17.36
N PHE A 40 -5.75 -11.46 -16.57
CA PHE A 40 -4.34 -11.86 -16.63
C PHE A 40 -4.11 -13.30 -17.09
N ALA A 41 -5.18 -14.08 -17.30
CA ALA A 41 -5.09 -15.50 -17.64
C ALA A 41 -4.21 -15.78 -18.87
N GLY A 42 -4.24 -14.89 -19.88
CA GLY A 42 -3.45 -15.01 -21.10
C GLY A 42 -1.95 -15.15 -20.86
N ALA A 43 -1.41 -14.51 -19.83
CA ALA A 43 0.00 -14.62 -19.49
C ALA A 43 0.37 -16.02 -18.95
N PHE A 44 -0.54 -16.66 -18.22
CA PHE A 44 -0.32 -17.97 -17.62
C PHE A 44 -0.54 -19.13 -18.60
N VAL A 45 -1.48 -18.98 -19.53
CA VAL A 45 -1.90 -20.09 -20.42
C VAL A 45 -1.41 -19.93 -21.86
N ALA A 46 -1.06 -18.72 -22.29
CA ALA A 46 -0.70 -18.41 -23.67
C ALA A 46 0.59 -17.58 -23.81
N ALA A 47 1.30 -17.32 -22.71
CA ALA A 47 2.48 -16.45 -22.67
C ALA A 47 2.24 -15.02 -23.21
N ASP A 48 0.99 -14.54 -23.12
CA ASP A 48 0.61 -13.19 -23.54
C ASP A 48 0.64 -12.22 -22.35
N ASN A 49 1.65 -11.35 -22.32
CA ASN A 49 1.83 -10.34 -21.28
C ASN A 49 1.18 -8.98 -21.63
N SER A 50 0.40 -8.86 -22.70
CA SER A 50 -0.16 -7.58 -23.16
C SER A 50 -1.00 -6.85 -22.11
N LEU A 51 -1.70 -7.60 -21.25
CA LEU A 51 -2.55 -7.06 -20.17
C LEU A 51 -1.83 -6.98 -18.82
N MET A 52 -0.61 -7.51 -18.70
CA MET A 52 0.17 -7.47 -17.46
C MET A 52 0.63 -6.04 -17.14
N VAL A 53 0.44 -5.63 -15.89
CA VAL A 53 1.09 -4.45 -15.30
C VAL A 53 2.42 -4.90 -14.74
N SER A 54 3.52 -4.27 -15.15
CA SER A 54 4.84 -4.70 -14.62
C SER A 54 4.87 -4.57 -13.09
N THR A 55 5.52 -5.51 -12.41
CA THR A 55 5.63 -5.44 -10.93
C THR A 55 6.45 -4.23 -10.48
N ASP A 56 7.33 -3.70 -11.34
CA ASP A 56 8.04 -2.45 -11.10
C ASP A 56 7.09 -1.24 -11.15
N THR A 57 6.12 -1.25 -12.07
CA THR A 57 5.06 -0.25 -12.15
C THR A 57 4.22 -0.24 -10.88
N VAL A 58 3.85 -1.41 -10.33
CA VAL A 58 3.14 -1.50 -9.04
C VAL A 58 3.94 -0.84 -7.91
N LYS A 59 5.25 -1.14 -7.81
CA LYS A 59 6.17 -0.47 -6.87
C LYS A 59 6.19 1.05 -7.07
N ASN A 60 6.24 1.50 -8.33
CA ASN A 60 6.26 2.93 -8.65
C ASN A 60 4.94 3.61 -8.25
N VAL A 61 3.79 2.97 -8.43
CA VAL A 61 2.49 3.48 -7.95
C VAL A 61 2.49 3.66 -6.43
N VAL A 62 3.01 2.69 -5.67
CA VAL A 62 3.15 2.83 -4.20
C VAL A 62 4.01 4.06 -3.84
N ASN A 63 5.14 4.25 -4.53
CA ASN A 63 6.02 5.40 -4.29
C ASN A 63 5.38 6.75 -4.67
N ILE A 64 4.61 6.79 -5.77
CA ILE A 64 3.89 7.98 -6.20
C ILE A 64 2.84 8.35 -5.13
N VAL A 65 2.02 7.40 -4.69
CA VAL A 65 1.02 7.64 -3.64
C VAL A 65 1.70 8.06 -2.33
N ALA A 66 2.88 7.53 -2.01
CA ALA A 66 3.64 7.94 -0.83
C ALA A 66 4.14 9.38 -0.90
N GLY A 67 4.49 9.87 -2.10
CA GLY A 67 4.86 11.26 -2.34
C GLY A 67 3.67 12.21 -2.36
N ASP A 68 2.58 11.81 -3.01
CA ASP A 68 1.34 12.60 -3.13
C ASP A 68 0.64 12.78 -1.78
N TYR A 69 0.70 11.75 -0.91
CA TYR A 69 -0.09 11.67 0.32
C TYR A 69 0.75 11.28 1.56
N PRO A 70 1.70 12.14 1.99
CA PRO A 70 2.61 11.81 3.08
C PRO A 70 1.93 11.72 4.46
N GLY A 71 0.76 12.35 4.62
CA GLY A 71 0.04 12.44 5.90
C GLY A 71 -1.00 11.34 6.17
N LEU A 72 -1.31 10.48 5.19
CA LEU A 72 -2.34 9.45 5.38
C LEU A 72 -1.92 8.39 6.41
N ASP A 73 -2.89 7.92 7.19
CA ASP A 73 -2.74 6.70 7.98
C ASP A 73 -2.59 5.45 7.11
N THR A 74 -2.42 4.29 7.73
CA THR A 74 -2.09 3.04 7.04
C THR A 74 -3.26 2.55 6.19
N GLU A 75 -4.48 2.58 6.73
CA GLU A 75 -5.73 2.21 6.06
C GLU A 75 -5.98 3.08 4.83
N ALA A 76 -5.98 4.42 5.00
CA ALA A 76 -6.23 5.34 3.92
C ALA A 76 -5.11 5.29 2.87
N PHE A 77 -3.86 5.09 3.28
CA PHE A 77 -2.76 4.89 2.34
C PHE A 77 -2.96 3.64 1.48
N CYS A 78 -3.28 2.49 2.09
CA CYS A 78 -3.53 1.25 1.35
C CYS A 78 -4.72 1.39 0.40
N ALA A 79 -5.80 2.03 0.85
CA ALA A 79 -6.95 2.33 0.00
C ALA A 79 -6.54 3.20 -1.19
N LYS A 80 -5.71 4.23 -0.98
CA LYS A 80 -5.31 5.14 -2.06
C LYS A 80 -4.39 4.50 -3.09
N VAL A 81 -3.53 3.56 -2.66
CA VAL A 81 -2.76 2.71 -3.57
C VAL A 81 -3.69 1.82 -4.40
N ALA A 82 -4.67 1.15 -3.76
CA ALA A 82 -5.61 0.27 -4.44
C ALA A 82 -6.46 1.03 -5.48
N GLU A 83 -6.98 2.20 -5.10
CA GLU A 83 -7.70 3.12 -5.98
C GLU A 83 -6.84 3.53 -7.18
N ARG A 84 -5.60 3.98 -6.96
CA ARG A 84 -4.74 4.43 -8.05
C ARG A 84 -4.46 3.31 -9.06
N LEU A 85 -4.30 2.07 -8.59
CA LEU A 85 -4.12 0.91 -9.45
C LEU A 85 -5.38 0.61 -10.28
N LEU A 86 -6.56 0.66 -9.67
CA LEU A 86 -7.83 0.46 -10.36
C LEU A 86 -8.18 1.63 -11.30
N GLU A 87 -7.82 2.86 -10.98
CA GLU A 87 -8.05 3.99 -11.89
C GLU A 87 -7.13 3.92 -13.12
N SER A 88 -5.89 3.46 -12.94
CA SER A 88 -4.87 3.44 -14.01
C SER A 88 -5.01 2.27 -14.97
N TYR A 89 -5.55 1.13 -14.52
CA TYR A 89 -5.53 -0.13 -15.27
C TYR A 89 -6.92 -0.77 -15.36
N PRO A 90 -7.69 -0.46 -16.42
CA PRO A 90 -9.06 -0.97 -16.62
C PRO A 90 -9.20 -2.49 -16.48
N GLN A 91 -8.19 -3.24 -16.91
CA GLN A 91 -8.15 -4.71 -16.87
C GLN A 91 -7.96 -5.30 -15.47
N VAL A 92 -7.55 -4.50 -14.48
CA VAL A 92 -7.51 -4.92 -13.06
C VAL A 92 -8.93 -4.88 -12.51
N ALA A 93 -9.42 -6.00 -11.98
CA ALA A 93 -10.74 -6.12 -11.36
C ALA A 93 -10.69 -5.87 -9.84
N THR A 94 -9.66 -6.40 -9.17
CA THR A 94 -9.45 -6.27 -7.73
C THR A 94 -7.98 -5.91 -7.44
N ALA A 95 -7.77 -5.01 -6.50
CA ALA A 95 -6.48 -4.68 -5.93
C ALA A 95 -6.51 -4.88 -4.41
N THR A 96 -5.64 -5.76 -3.92
CA THR A 96 -5.47 -6.04 -2.49
C THR A 96 -4.15 -5.44 -2.03
N VAL A 97 -4.21 -4.48 -1.11
CA VAL A 97 -3.05 -3.76 -0.61
C VAL A 97 -2.94 -3.95 0.90
N THR A 98 -1.81 -4.52 1.34
CA THR A 98 -1.48 -4.69 2.76
C THR A 98 -0.31 -3.79 3.11
N GLY A 99 -0.45 -3.00 4.16
CA GLY A 99 0.62 -2.20 4.74
C GLY A 99 0.91 -2.67 6.16
N GLU A 100 2.16 -3.04 6.42
CA GLU A 100 2.68 -3.34 7.76
C GLU A 100 3.50 -2.15 8.26
N GLU A 101 3.17 -1.62 9.43
CA GLU A 101 3.80 -0.41 9.96
C GLU A 101 5.04 -0.74 10.81
N THR A 102 6.15 -0.08 10.47
CA THR A 102 7.29 0.04 11.37
C THR A 102 7.02 1.24 12.28
N LYS A 103 6.77 0.97 13.56
CA LYS A 103 6.35 1.99 14.51
C LYS A 103 7.53 2.83 14.99
N TRP A 104 7.42 4.14 14.79
CA TRP A 104 8.39 5.13 15.23
C TRP A 104 7.77 6.01 16.32
N THR A 105 8.24 5.86 17.55
CA THR A 105 7.78 6.69 18.67
C THR A 105 8.65 7.94 18.78
N ARG A 106 8.03 9.10 19.00
CA ARG A 106 8.75 10.36 19.14
C ARG A 106 9.69 10.31 20.35
N LEU A 107 10.94 10.72 20.13
CA LEU A 107 11.93 10.81 21.20
C LEU A 107 11.58 11.96 22.15
N ASN A 108 11.56 11.70 23.45
CA ASN A 108 11.46 12.72 24.48
C ASN A 108 12.86 13.09 25.00
N VAL A 109 13.18 14.38 25.05
CA VAL A 109 14.44 14.93 25.56
C VAL A 109 14.11 15.91 26.67
N ALA A 110 14.66 15.70 27.87
CA ALA A 110 14.40 16.53 29.05
C ALA A 110 12.89 16.76 29.34
N GLY A 111 12.05 15.75 29.11
CA GLY A 111 10.60 15.81 29.34
C GLY A 111 9.79 16.46 28.22
N ALA A 112 10.43 16.94 27.15
CA ALA A 112 9.75 17.54 26.00
C ALA A 112 9.88 16.65 24.74
N PRO A 113 8.82 16.55 23.91
CA PRO A 113 8.87 15.81 22.65
C PRO A 113 9.78 16.51 21.63
N HIS A 114 10.71 15.76 21.04
CA HIS A 114 11.62 16.30 20.02
C HIS A 114 10.87 16.60 18.72
N PRO A 115 11.15 17.72 18.02
CA PRO A 115 10.43 18.12 16.81
C PRO A 115 10.45 17.07 15.68
N HIS A 116 11.56 16.34 15.53
CA HIS A 116 11.78 15.44 14.38
C HIS A 116 12.70 14.24 14.67
N SER A 117 12.79 13.80 15.93
CA SER A 117 13.58 12.61 16.30
C SER A 117 12.68 11.51 16.83
N PHE A 118 12.98 10.28 16.46
CA PHE A 118 12.15 9.10 16.74
C PHE A 118 13.04 7.93 17.15
N VAL A 119 12.47 7.03 17.93
CA VAL A 119 13.05 5.73 18.30
C VAL A 119 12.14 4.63 17.81
N LEU A 120 12.75 3.51 17.40
CA LEU A 120 11.98 2.34 16.97
C LEU A 120 11.20 1.80 18.17
N ASP A 121 9.89 1.64 18.00
CA ASP A 121 9.04 0.94 18.95
C ASP A 121 8.78 -0.48 18.44
N GLY A 122 9.36 -1.46 19.13
CA GLY A 122 9.21 -2.88 18.80
C GLY A 122 7.92 -3.52 19.33
N ASN A 123 7.05 -2.76 20.02
CA ASN A 123 5.83 -3.31 20.62
C ASN A 123 4.71 -3.44 19.57
N GLY A 124 4.66 -4.61 18.95
CA GLY A 124 3.65 -5.00 17.97
C GLY A 124 3.89 -4.40 16.59
N ARG A 125 3.28 -5.02 15.59
CA ARG A 125 3.31 -4.57 14.19
C ARG A 125 1.88 -4.30 13.73
N PRO A 126 1.41 -3.05 13.82
CA PRO A 126 0.14 -2.65 13.25
C PRO A 126 0.13 -2.94 11.74
N PHE A 127 -1.00 -3.40 11.23
CA PHE A 127 -1.19 -3.60 9.80
C PHE A 127 -2.61 -3.22 9.38
N ALA A 128 -2.76 -2.92 8.10
CA ALA A 128 -4.05 -2.84 7.44
C ALA A 128 -4.00 -3.54 6.09
N THR A 129 -5.06 -4.26 5.75
CA THR A 129 -5.30 -4.85 4.44
C THR A 129 -6.56 -4.24 3.86
N VAL A 130 -6.45 -3.65 2.68
CA VAL A 130 -7.58 -3.13 1.90
C VAL A 130 -7.77 -3.98 0.66
N VAL A 131 -8.97 -4.52 0.49
CA VAL A 131 -9.41 -5.18 -0.75
C VAL A 131 -10.34 -4.22 -1.47
N ALA A 132 -9.94 -3.73 -2.63
CA ALA A 132 -10.77 -2.88 -3.48
C ALA A 132 -11.14 -3.60 -4.77
N THR A 133 -12.44 -3.66 -5.08
CA THR A 133 -12.97 -4.30 -6.28
C THR A 133 -13.83 -3.32 -7.07
N ARG A 134 -13.75 -3.37 -8.41
CA ARG A 134 -14.63 -2.54 -9.26
C ARG A 134 -16.11 -2.82 -8.99
N ALA A 135 -16.90 -1.77 -8.81
CA ALA A 135 -18.34 -1.86 -8.57
C ALA A 135 -19.07 -0.67 -9.22
N GLY A 136 -19.79 -0.92 -10.32
CA GLY A 136 -20.51 0.12 -11.06
C GLY A 136 -19.59 1.25 -11.53
N THR A 137 -19.89 2.48 -11.12
CA THR A 137 -19.09 3.67 -11.45
C THR A 137 -17.94 3.93 -10.45
N GLY A 138 -17.73 3.07 -9.46
CA GLY A 138 -16.71 3.24 -8.43
C GLY A 138 -16.08 1.92 -7.96
N PHE A 139 -15.69 1.88 -6.68
CA PHE A 139 -15.02 0.73 -6.07
C PHE A 139 -15.70 0.34 -4.77
N ALA A 140 -16.01 -0.94 -4.61
CA ALA A 140 -16.32 -1.52 -3.31
C ALA A 140 -15.01 -1.75 -2.56
N ARG A 141 -15.01 -1.53 -1.24
CA ARG A 141 -13.82 -1.64 -0.40
C ARG A 141 -14.14 -2.40 0.86
N ASP A 142 -13.28 -3.34 1.20
CA ASP A 142 -13.24 -4.00 2.49
C ASP A 142 -11.89 -3.71 3.16
N THR A 143 -11.89 -3.49 4.47
CA THR A 143 -10.70 -3.10 5.23
C THR A 143 -10.61 -3.91 6.51
N THR A 144 -9.48 -4.60 6.68
CA THR A 144 -9.14 -5.33 7.89
C THR A 144 -7.89 -4.72 8.51
N SER A 145 -7.96 -4.31 9.77
CA SER A 145 -6.81 -3.78 10.52
C SER A 145 -6.54 -4.62 11.76
N GLY A 146 -5.29 -4.63 12.22
CA GLY A 146 -4.91 -5.37 13.41
C GLY A 146 -3.51 -5.05 13.90
N ILE A 147 -3.11 -5.74 14.96
CA ILE A 147 -1.75 -5.70 15.52
C ILE A 147 -1.28 -7.15 15.61
N SER A 148 -0.08 -7.42 15.09
CA SER A 148 0.60 -8.72 15.21
C SER A 148 1.78 -8.66 16.18
#